data_AF-A0A370EPK7-F1
#
_entry.id   AF-A0A370EPK7-F1
#
_cell.length_a   1.000
_cell.length_b   1.000
_cell.length_c   1.000
_cell.angle_alpha   90.00
_cell.angle_beta   90.00
_cell.angle_gamma   90.00
#
_symmetry.space_group_name_H-M   'P 1'
#
loop_
_entity.id
_entity.type
_entity.pdbx_description
1 polymer ?
#
loop_
_entity_poly.entity_id
_entity_poly.type
_entity_poly.pdbx_seq_one_letter_code
_entity_poly.pdbx_strand_id
1 'polypeptide(L)'
;MAEATSSGKAPSGQALYDETCEDIAESFASLREFAESTGESWDAQKAADDFMATMKDQTGWTVQFGAESVTVTGGDPSQGIRVDDWDDLSKSDQEQIRKAVEAAAKGEC
;
A
#
# COMPACT_ATOMS: atom_id res chain seq x y z
N MET A 1 -25.47 -3.22 7.74
CA MET A 1 -24.88 -2.30 8.73
C MET A 1 -23.76 -3.07 9.40
N ALA A 2 -22.51 -2.80 9.01
CA ALA A 2 -21.34 -3.34 9.68
C ALA A 2 -20.62 -2.18 10.35
N GLU A 3 -20.20 -2.42 11.58
CA GLU A 3 -20.05 -1.44 12.63
C GLU A 3 -18.78 -0.61 12.47
N ALA A 4 -18.93 0.70 12.30
CA ALA A 4 -17.89 1.64 12.67
C ALA A 4 -17.80 1.68 14.20
N THR A 5 -16.63 1.36 14.75
CA THR A 5 -15.92 2.08 15.84
C THR A 5 -14.99 1.08 16.54
N SER A 6 -13.75 0.93 16.07
CA SER A 6 -12.66 0.51 16.97
C SER A 6 -12.07 1.77 17.58
N SER A 7 -12.67 2.24 18.68
CA SER A 7 -11.98 3.16 19.58
C SER A 7 -10.96 2.35 20.38
N GLY A 8 -9.68 2.44 20.03
CA GLY A 8 -8.63 1.89 20.91
C GLY A 8 -7.33 1.51 20.21
N LYS A 9 -6.53 2.51 19.83
CA LYS A 9 -5.15 2.40 19.31
C LYS A 9 -5.06 1.84 17.89
N ALA A 10 -4.44 2.60 16.99
CA ALA A 10 -4.06 2.09 15.68
C ALA A 10 -3.27 0.77 15.87
N PRO A 11 -3.50 -0.25 15.03
CA PRO A 11 -2.70 -1.46 15.08
C PRO A 11 -1.22 -1.06 14.98
N SER A 12 -0.37 -1.76 15.74
CA SER A 12 1.07 -1.46 15.85
C SER A 12 1.84 -2.77 15.81
N GLY A 13 3.08 -2.75 15.33
CA GLY A 13 3.89 -3.97 15.23
C GLY A 13 3.33 -4.95 14.18
N GLN A 14 3.29 -6.25 14.51
CA GLN A 14 2.90 -7.30 13.57
C GLN A 14 1.45 -7.17 13.06
N ALA A 15 0.52 -6.69 13.89
CA ALA A 15 -0.87 -6.49 13.45
C ALA A 15 -0.98 -5.40 12.37
N LEU A 16 -0.17 -4.33 12.50
CA LEU A 16 -0.08 -3.30 11.47
C LEU A 16 0.51 -3.85 10.19
N TYR A 17 1.52 -4.71 10.31
CA TYR A 17 2.10 -5.40 9.16
C TYR A 17 1.05 -6.23 8.43
N ASP A 18 0.32 -7.11 9.12
CA ASP A 18 -0.68 -8.00 8.50
C ASP A 18 -1.78 -7.21 7.81
N GLU A 19 -2.40 -6.25 8.52
CA GLU A 19 -3.47 -5.45 7.93
C GLU A 19 -2.98 -4.62 6.75
N THR A 20 -1.77 -4.07 6.83
CA THR A 20 -1.16 -3.39 5.67
C THR A 20 -0.97 -4.38 4.54
N CYS A 21 -0.33 -5.52 4.78
CA CYS A 21 -0.02 -6.50 3.75
C CYS A 21 -1.29 -6.93 2.99
N GLU A 22 -2.34 -7.29 3.70
CA GLU A 22 -3.61 -7.73 3.10
C GLU A 22 -4.32 -6.62 2.33
N ASP A 23 -4.34 -5.39 2.86
CA ASP A 23 -5.01 -4.24 2.23
C ASP A 23 -4.42 -3.90 0.85
N ILE A 24 -3.09 -3.92 0.74
CA ILE A 24 -2.39 -3.54 -0.49
C ILE A 24 -2.00 -4.72 -1.37
N ALA A 25 -2.00 -5.95 -0.87
CA ALA A 25 -1.69 -7.13 -1.67
C ALA A 25 -2.60 -7.27 -2.89
N GLU A 26 -3.91 -7.00 -2.75
CA GLU A 26 -4.84 -7.05 -3.89
C GLU A 26 -4.52 -5.98 -4.95
N SER A 27 -4.16 -4.77 -4.50
CA SER A 27 -3.76 -3.67 -5.39
C SER A 27 -2.49 -4.02 -6.16
N PHE A 28 -1.46 -4.53 -5.46
CA PHE A 28 -0.20 -4.95 -6.08
C PHE A 28 -0.39 -6.15 -7.00
N ALA A 29 -1.23 -7.13 -6.64
CA ALA A 29 -1.56 -8.27 -7.48
C ALA A 29 -2.21 -7.82 -8.80
N SER A 30 -3.20 -6.94 -8.74
CA SER A 30 -3.87 -6.38 -9.91
C SER A 30 -2.91 -5.64 -10.83
N LEU A 31 -1.98 -4.87 -10.26
CA LEU A 31 -0.95 -4.14 -11.00
C LEU A 31 0.09 -5.08 -11.63
N ARG A 32 0.47 -6.15 -10.94
CA ARG A 32 1.36 -7.18 -11.49
C ARG A 32 0.72 -7.88 -12.68
N GLU A 33 -0.54 -8.31 -12.55
CA GLU A 33 -1.30 -8.90 -13.65
C GLU A 33 -1.43 -7.93 -14.84
N PHE A 34 -1.61 -6.64 -14.56
CA PHE A 34 -1.61 -5.61 -15.60
C PHE A 34 -0.24 -5.50 -16.31
N ALA A 35 0.86 -5.45 -15.55
CA ALA A 35 2.22 -5.43 -16.11
C ALA A 35 2.49 -6.67 -16.99
N GLU A 36 2.08 -7.85 -16.53
CA GLU A 36 2.19 -9.08 -17.31
C GLU A 36 1.34 -9.01 -18.60
N SER A 37 0.14 -8.42 -18.53
CA SER A 37 -0.74 -8.23 -19.69
C SER A 37 -0.19 -7.23 -20.71
N THR A 38 0.54 -6.19 -20.28
CA THR A 38 1.18 -5.22 -21.18
C THR A 38 2.54 -5.71 -21.70
N GLY A 39 3.04 -6.84 -21.18
CA GLY A 39 4.35 -7.39 -21.51
C GLY A 39 5.51 -6.68 -20.83
N GLU A 40 5.23 -5.88 -19.80
CA GLU A 40 6.25 -5.22 -19.00
C GLU A 40 6.68 -6.06 -17.80
N SER A 41 7.88 -5.77 -17.29
CA SER A 41 8.41 -6.43 -16.11
C SER A 41 7.92 -5.74 -14.84
N TRP A 42 7.30 -6.50 -13.95
CA TRP A 42 6.91 -6.02 -12.64
C TRP A 42 8.13 -5.80 -11.73
N ASP A 43 8.40 -4.55 -11.37
CA ASP A 43 9.46 -4.20 -10.41
C ASP A 43 8.85 -3.95 -9.03
N ALA A 44 8.78 -5.02 -8.23
CA ALA A 44 8.19 -4.99 -6.89
C ALA A 44 8.82 -3.93 -5.98
N GLN A 45 10.14 -3.72 -6.10
CA GLN A 45 10.85 -2.78 -5.24
C GLN A 45 10.51 -1.33 -5.61
N LYS A 46 10.47 -1.01 -6.91
CA LYS A 46 10.01 0.28 -7.40
C LYS A 46 8.55 0.54 -7.03
N ALA A 47 7.68 -0.46 -7.20
CA ALA A 47 6.27 -0.31 -6.89
C ALA A 47 6.03 -0.04 -5.39
N ALA A 48 6.75 -0.74 -4.51
CA ALA A 48 6.73 -0.50 -3.08
C ALA A 48 7.22 0.91 -2.70
N ASP A 49 8.33 1.37 -3.28
CA ASP A 49 8.89 2.71 -3.03
C ASP A 49 7.95 3.82 -3.53
N ASP A 50 7.36 3.65 -4.71
CA ASP A 50 6.41 4.59 -5.30
C ASP A 50 5.12 4.68 -4.46
N PHE A 51 4.58 3.54 -4.03
CA PHE A 51 3.43 3.51 -3.12
C PHE A 51 3.75 4.21 -1.78
N MET A 52 4.92 3.94 -1.19
CA MET A 52 5.37 4.60 0.05
C MET A 52 5.53 6.11 -0.11
N ALA A 53 6.08 6.57 -1.25
CA ALA A 53 6.19 7.99 -1.56
C ALA A 53 4.79 8.63 -1.67
N THR A 54 3.85 7.91 -2.28
CA THR A 54 2.48 8.38 -2.47
C THR A 54 1.69 8.43 -1.16
N MET A 55 1.85 7.43 -0.29
CA MET A 55 1.28 7.44 1.07
C MET A 55 1.73 8.67 1.87
N LYS A 56 3.00 9.07 1.71
CA LYS A 56 3.55 10.24 2.40
C LYS A 56 3.02 11.56 1.84
N ASP A 57 2.84 11.64 0.53
CA ASP A 57 2.40 12.86 -0.17
C ASP A 57 0.85 12.99 -0.20
N GLN A 58 0.14 11.94 0.25
CA GLN A 58 -1.33 11.82 0.20
C GLN A 58 -1.91 12.05 -1.20
N THR A 59 -1.10 11.85 -2.24
CA THR A 59 -1.54 11.90 -3.62
C THR A 59 -2.05 10.53 -4.06
N GLY A 60 -2.77 10.44 -5.19
CA GLY A 60 -3.16 9.14 -5.73
C GLY A 60 -1.95 8.42 -6.32
N TRP A 61 -1.84 7.10 -6.11
CA TRP A 61 -0.69 6.33 -6.58
C TRP A 61 -0.83 6.07 -8.08
N THR A 62 0.09 6.60 -8.89
CA THR A 62 0.04 6.42 -10.35
C THR A 62 1.24 5.64 -10.82
N VAL A 63 1.00 4.38 -11.19
CA VAL A 63 2.03 3.50 -11.75
C VAL A 63 2.03 3.63 -13.25
N GLN A 64 3.19 3.97 -13.82
CA GLN A 64 3.37 4.00 -15.27
C GLN A 64 3.86 2.64 -15.75
N PHE A 65 3.16 2.12 -16.76
CA PHE A 65 3.52 0.92 -17.49
C PHE A 65 3.78 1.28 -18.96
N GLY A 66 5.03 1.62 -19.29
CA GLY A 66 5.42 2.05 -20.63
C GLY A 66 4.66 3.29 -21.10
N ALA A 67 3.74 3.10 -22.05
CA ALA A 67 2.86 4.16 -22.57
C ALA A 67 1.51 4.26 -21.83
N GLU A 68 1.17 3.26 -21.00
CA GLU A 68 -0.04 3.23 -20.19
C GLU A 68 0.26 3.66 -18.75
N SER A 69 -0.75 4.08 -18.02
CA SER A 69 -0.64 4.41 -16.60
C SER A 69 -1.88 3.96 -15.87
N VAL A 70 -1.69 3.28 -14.75
CA VAL A 70 -2.76 2.90 -13.84
C VAL A 70 -2.68 3.82 -12.63
N THR A 71 -3.69 4.67 -12.49
CA THR A 71 -3.87 5.44 -11.25
C THR A 71 -4.70 4.61 -10.30
N VAL A 72 -4.04 4.07 -9.28
CA VAL A 72 -4.69 3.57 -8.08
C VAL A 72 -4.99 4.80 -7.23
N THR A 73 -6.20 5.33 -7.36
CA THR A 73 -6.75 6.23 -6.36
C THR A 73 -6.89 5.45 -5.06
N GLY A 74 -5.83 5.38 -4.27
CA GLY A 74 -5.90 5.00 -2.88
C GLY A 74 -6.80 6.02 -2.18
N GLY A 75 -8.07 5.69 -1.99
CA GLY A 75 -9.00 6.68 -1.49
C GLY A 75 -10.46 6.43 -1.80
N ASP A 76 -11.03 5.39 -1.19
CA ASP A 76 -12.07 5.79 -0.24
C ASP A 76 -11.32 6.32 1.01
N PRO A 77 -11.56 7.56 1.45
CA PRO A 77 -11.03 8.09 2.70
C PRO A 77 -11.29 7.20 3.93
N SER A 78 -12.21 6.23 3.78
CA SER A 78 -12.66 5.29 4.80
C SER A 78 -12.09 3.87 4.64
N GLN A 79 -11.25 3.60 3.62
CA GLN A 79 -10.80 2.23 3.29
C GLN A 79 -9.29 2.07 3.15
N GLY A 80 -8.52 3.13 2.86
CA GLY A 80 -7.06 3.03 2.77
C GLY A 80 -6.38 3.42 4.07
N ILE A 81 -5.24 2.80 4.37
CA ILE A 81 -4.31 3.18 5.45
C ILE A 81 -3.88 4.65 5.23
N ARG A 82 -4.70 5.56 5.74
CA ARG A 82 -4.31 6.95 5.92
C ARG A 82 -3.34 6.97 7.07
N VAL A 83 -2.06 7.01 6.73
CA VAL A 83 -1.09 7.54 7.67
C VAL A 83 -1.15 9.06 7.59
N ASP A 84 -2.31 9.62 7.97
CA ASP A 84 -2.54 11.07 8.12
C ASP A 84 -1.44 11.69 9.01
N ASP A 85 -0.78 10.85 9.80
CA ASP A 85 0.29 11.20 10.73
C ASP A 85 1.52 10.28 10.55
N TRP A 86 1.98 10.10 9.30
CA TRP A 86 3.19 9.29 9.04
C TRP A 86 4.37 9.69 9.93
N ASP A 87 4.51 10.99 10.20
CA ASP A 87 5.56 11.53 11.07
C ASP A 87 5.35 11.23 12.57
N ASP A 88 4.10 11.01 13.02
CA ASP A 88 3.76 10.66 14.41
C ASP A 88 3.84 9.16 14.68
N LEU A 89 3.80 8.33 13.63
CA LEU A 89 4.07 6.91 13.79
C LEU A 89 5.46 6.68 14.38
N SER A 90 5.54 5.69 15.27
CA SER A 90 6.82 5.22 15.78
C SER A 90 7.68 4.66 14.64
N LYS A 91 9.01 4.83 14.72
CA LYS A 91 9.95 4.26 13.74
C LYS A 91 9.74 2.77 13.50
N SER A 92 9.37 2.04 14.55
CA SER A 92 9.04 0.62 14.44
C SER A 92 7.81 0.37 13.57
N ASP A 93 6.76 1.18 13.70
CA ASP A 93 5.52 1.02 12.93
C ASP A 93 5.72 1.46 11.47
N GLN A 94 6.46 2.55 11.24
CA GLN A 94 6.90 2.94 9.90
C GLN A 94 7.68 1.80 9.21
N GLU A 95 8.55 1.10 9.95
CA GLU A 95 9.29 -0.04 9.42
C GLU A 95 8.38 -1.25 9.14
N GLN A 96 7.36 -1.50 9.97
CA GLN A 96 6.37 -2.56 9.71
C GLN A 96 5.57 -2.29 8.45
N ILE A 97 5.05 -1.07 8.28
CA ILE A 97 4.32 -0.66 7.06
C ILE A 97 5.22 -0.84 5.85
N ARG A 98 6.45 -0.33 5.91
CA ARG A 98 7.41 -0.49 4.80
C ARG A 98 7.65 -1.95 4.46
N LYS A 99 7.87 -2.81 5.46
CA LYS A 99 8.05 -4.25 5.26
C LYS A 99 6.82 -4.91 4.65
N ALA A 100 5.62 -4.54 5.09
CA ALA A 100 4.37 -5.05 4.56
C ALA A 100 4.18 -4.64 3.10
N VAL A 101 4.49 -3.39 2.76
CA VAL A 101 4.46 -2.89 1.38
C VAL A 101 5.45 -3.64 0.48
N GLU A 102 6.68 -3.83 0.96
CA GLU A 102 7.68 -4.59 0.22
C GLU A 102 7.29 -6.06 0.04
N ALA A 103 6.66 -6.68 1.04
CA ALA A 103 6.16 -8.05 0.96
C ALA A 103 4.97 -8.18 -0.01
N ALA A 104 3.99 -7.28 0.10
CA ALA A 104 2.83 -7.24 -0.78
C ALA A 104 3.22 -7.04 -2.24
N ALA A 105 4.15 -6.11 -2.52
CA ALA A 105 4.64 -5.88 -3.88
C ALA A 105 5.33 -7.11 -4.47
N LYS A 106 5.93 -7.98 -3.64
CA LYS A 106 6.53 -9.25 -4.08
C LYS A 106 5.52 -10.41 -4.11
N GLY A 107 4.33 -10.23 -3.54
CA GLY A 107 3.37 -11.30 -3.31
C GLY A 107 3.84 -12.28 -2.22
N GLU A 108 4.56 -11.77 -1.21
CA GLU A 108 5.08 -12.51 -0.05
C GLU A 108 4.34 -12.15 1.25
N CYS A 109 3.17 -11.50 1.14
CA CYS A 109 2.11 -11.66 2.13
C CYS A 109 1.62 -13.12 2.03
#